data_AF-A0A1A2MHG1-F1
#
_entry.id   AF-A0A1A2MHG1-F1
#
_cell.length_a   1.000
_cell.length_b   1.000
_cell.length_c   1.000
_cell.angle_alpha   90.00
_cell.angle_beta   90.00
_cell.angle_gamma   90.00
#
_symmetry.space_group_name_H-M   'P 1'
#
loop_
_entity.id
_entity.type
_entity.pdbx_description
1 polymer ?
#
loop_
_entity_poly.entity_id
_entity_poly.type
_entity_poly.pdbx_seq_one_letter_code
_entity_poly.pdbx_strand_id
1 'polypeptide(L)'
;MTADQYAPAVLQAGRDLGITPKGVVIGFATVYVESNWTMYANAKVPESMNIPHDAVGSDGLSVGLFQQQVRDDGNGWWWGDAATCMDPYKSAQLFFSRLKRLDYNSEAQSPGSYAQAIQQSAFPDRYDQRMGDAQSLYDQISGGTVSTPPVDPNRPDFNELEGWCDNNQDRAGTKVDLWLIHTQEGGGGDDAARDLKDFLISTTGGANPVSYHYTISQASDGGVTVYDVVDTDLASWSVGNSNNRAINLCFAGSYASWTREQWLQQSKAIDVAAYLAVQDCIKYNVEPTVIPGPQYGKNPPGISDHRYCSNWLKDGNNHNDVGDNFPWDVFAAAVKKYWDLAHDTPAPDPTPTPPPAPADPFEAWVAGASDRELLEYIVEQLGPGDPSWNSKGATLRDFLWSLQSKAKQQTAAKSSAKRAARKSS
;
A
#
# COMPACT_ATOMS: atom_id res chain seq x y z
N MET A 1 7.98 8.97 -14.18
CA MET A 1 7.61 8.74 -12.77
C MET A 1 6.77 7.47 -12.73
N THR A 2 6.89 6.66 -11.69
CA THR A 2 6.41 5.26 -11.67
C THR A 2 5.03 5.13 -11.02
N ALA A 3 4.33 4.03 -11.31
CA ALA A 3 3.03 3.69 -10.73
C ALA A 3 3.02 3.74 -9.19
N ASP A 4 4.19 3.53 -8.58
CA ASP A 4 4.40 3.52 -7.13
C ASP A 4 3.97 4.82 -6.42
N GLN A 5 4.01 5.97 -7.12
CA GLN A 5 3.63 7.26 -6.54
C GLN A 5 2.12 7.43 -6.33
N TYR A 6 1.29 6.88 -7.23
CA TYR A 6 -0.15 7.14 -7.26
C TYR A 6 -1.01 5.94 -6.93
N ALA A 7 -0.51 4.72 -7.17
CA ALA A 7 -1.25 3.49 -6.92
C ALA A 7 -1.71 3.32 -5.46
N PRO A 8 -0.94 3.71 -4.41
CA PRO A 8 -1.41 3.65 -3.03
C PRO A 8 -2.67 4.48 -2.78
N ALA A 9 -2.75 5.69 -3.33
CA ALA A 9 -3.92 6.55 -3.18
C ALA A 9 -5.17 5.97 -3.88
N VAL A 10 -4.99 5.36 -5.05
CA VAL A 10 -6.08 4.66 -5.76
C VAL A 10 -6.52 3.41 -4.98
N LEU A 11 -5.59 2.63 -4.42
CA LEU A 11 -5.91 1.49 -3.55
C LEU A 11 -6.70 1.94 -2.31
N GLN A 12 -6.25 3.00 -1.64
CA GLN A 12 -6.90 3.53 -0.44
C GLN A 12 -8.34 3.99 -0.74
N ALA A 13 -8.55 4.72 -1.84
CA ALA A 13 -9.89 5.13 -2.26
C ALA A 13 -10.83 3.93 -2.50
N GLY A 14 -10.31 2.84 -3.06
CA GLY A 14 -11.06 1.59 -3.22
C GLY A 14 -11.44 0.96 -1.89
N ARG A 15 -10.49 0.89 -0.94
CA ARG A 15 -10.72 0.35 0.41
C ARG A 15 -11.78 1.15 1.17
N ASP A 16 -11.66 2.47 1.19
CA ASP A 16 -12.59 3.36 1.91
C ASP A 16 -14.02 3.28 1.36
N LEU A 17 -14.18 3.00 0.07
CA LEU A 17 -15.48 2.78 -0.56
C LEU A 17 -15.98 1.33 -0.47
N GLY A 18 -15.22 0.43 0.17
CA GLY A 18 -15.57 -1.00 0.29
C GLY A 18 -15.59 -1.72 -1.04
N ILE A 19 -14.71 -1.34 -1.97
CA ILE A 19 -14.52 -2.01 -3.26
C ILE A 19 -13.70 -3.29 -3.04
N THR A 20 -14.08 -4.38 -3.70
CA THR A 20 -13.37 -5.66 -3.59
C THR A 20 -12.00 -5.59 -4.29
N PRO A 21 -11.06 -6.50 -3.98
CA PRO A 21 -9.78 -6.61 -4.70
C PRO A 21 -9.93 -6.56 -6.22
N LYS A 22 -10.87 -7.34 -6.77
CA LYS A 22 -11.21 -7.35 -8.20
C LYS A 22 -11.56 -5.95 -8.72
N GLY A 23 -12.34 -5.19 -7.95
CA GLY A 23 -12.71 -3.82 -8.33
C GLY A 23 -11.53 -2.86 -8.33
N VAL A 24 -10.59 -2.99 -7.39
CA VAL A 24 -9.37 -2.17 -7.38
C VAL A 24 -8.48 -2.50 -8.58
N VAL A 25 -8.32 -3.78 -8.91
CA VAL A 25 -7.61 -4.24 -10.12
C VAL A 25 -8.24 -3.65 -11.39
N ILE A 26 -9.57 -3.59 -11.48
CA ILE A 26 -10.28 -2.90 -12.58
C ILE A 26 -9.91 -1.41 -12.64
N GLY A 27 -9.84 -0.74 -11.49
CA GLY A 27 -9.37 0.65 -11.40
C GLY A 27 -7.93 0.82 -11.87
N PHE A 28 -7.03 -0.09 -11.51
CA PHE A 28 -5.62 -0.06 -11.89
C PHE A 28 -5.45 -0.28 -13.40
N ALA A 29 -6.17 -1.25 -13.96
CA ALA A 29 -6.19 -1.49 -15.39
C ALA A 29 -6.70 -0.27 -16.15
N THR A 30 -7.67 0.45 -15.57
CA THR A 30 -8.16 1.72 -16.12
C THR A 30 -7.05 2.76 -16.16
N VAL A 31 -6.36 3.04 -15.05
CA VAL A 31 -5.24 4.00 -15.03
C VAL A 31 -4.12 3.60 -15.98
N TYR A 32 -3.81 2.31 -16.08
CA TYR A 32 -2.82 1.80 -17.03
C TYR A 32 -3.17 2.10 -18.50
N VAL A 33 -4.44 1.97 -18.88
CA VAL A 33 -4.90 2.25 -20.24
C VAL A 33 -4.99 3.76 -20.51
N GLU A 34 -5.51 4.52 -19.55
CA GLU A 34 -5.82 5.93 -19.74
C GLU A 34 -4.59 6.81 -19.72
N SER A 35 -3.67 6.57 -18.79
CA SER A 35 -2.50 7.45 -18.60
C SER A 35 -1.19 6.72 -18.41
N ASN A 36 -1.22 5.39 -18.28
CA ASN A 36 -0.07 4.59 -17.86
C ASN A 36 0.59 5.16 -16.59
N TRP A 37 -0.25 5.53 -15.61
CA TRP A 37 0.12 6.15 -14.33
C TRP A 37 0.77 7.53 -14.41
N THR A 38 0.56 8.26 -15.50
CA THR A 38 1.01 9.66 -15.64
C THR A 38 -0.11 10.60 -15.20
N MET A 39 0.19 11.55 -14.30
CA MET A 39 -0.73 12.62 -13.93
C MET A 39 -0.74 13.71 -15.01
N TYR A 40 -1.79 13.77 -15.82
CA TYR A 40 -1.89 14.76 -16.91
C TYR A 40 -2.65 16.02 -16.51
N ALA A 41 -2.03 17.19 -16.72
CA ALA A 41 -2.77 18.43 -16.94
C ALA A 41 -3.27 18.50 -18.40
N ASN A 42 -4.15 19.46 -18.72
CA ASN A 42 -4.66 19.67 -20.07
C ASN A 42 -4.61 21.14 -20.46
N ALA A 43 -3.98 21.45 -21.60
CA ALA A 43 -3.83 22.82 -22.08
C ALA A 43 -5.18 23.53 -22.36
N LYS A 44 -6.28 22.78 -22.54
CA LYS A 44 -7.64 23.32 -22.72
C LYS A 44 -8.42 23.49 -21.41
N VAL A 45 -7.85 23.06 -20.28
CA VAL A 45 -8.38 23.23 -18.92
C VAL A 45 -7.38 24.08 -18.14
N PRO A 46 -7.42 25.42 -18.24
CA PRO A 46 -6.38 26.30 -17.69
C PRO A 46 -6.10 26.07 -16.20
N GLU A 47 -7.10 25.72 -15.41
CA GLU A 47 -6.98 25.43 -13.98
C GLU A 47 -6.05 24.22 -13.72
N SER A 48 -6.07 23.23 -14.61
CA SER A 48 -5.24 22.02 -14.49
C SER A 48 -3.74 22.32 -14.58
N MET A 49 -3.35 23.40 -15.26
CA MET A 49 -1.95 23.79 -15.44
C MET A 49 -1.31 24.31 -14.15
N ASN A 50 -2.12 24.66 -13.14
CA ASN A 50 -1.66 25.15 -11.84
C ASN A 50 -1.64 24.05 -10.76
N ILE A 51 -2.03 22.82 -11.11
CA ILE A 51 -2.02 21.66 -10.21
C ILE A 51 -0.77 20.83 -10.52
N PRO A 52 -0.04 20.28 -9.53
CA PRO A 52 1.10 19.39 -9.79
C PRO A 52 0.75 18.27 -10.78
N HIS A 53 1.57 18.11 -11.81
CA HIS A 53 1.35 17.15 -12.88
C HIS A 53 2.67 16.69 -13.50
N ASP A 54 2.65 15.53 -14.13
CA ASP A 54 3.82 14.89 -14.75
C ASP A 54 3.95 15.25 -16.23
N ALA A 55 2.82 15.52 -16.90
CA ALA A 55 2.76 15.81 -18.31
C ALA A 55 1.54 16.65 -18.67
N VAL A 56 1.56 17.25 -19.87
CA VAL A 56 0.47 18.06 -20.40
C VAL A 56 -0.12 17.37 -21.63
N GLY A 57 -1.42 17.07 -21.56
CA GLY A 57 -2.22 16.54 -22.65
C GLY A 57 -3.03 17.63 -23.36
N SER A 58 -3.73 17.24 -24.42
CA SER A 58 -4.65 18.12 -25.15
C SER A 58 -5.88 17.40 -25.71
N ASP A 59 -6.09 16.13 -25.35
CA ASP A 59 -7.26 15.37 -25.76
C ASP A 59 -8.50 15.82 -24.98
N GLY A 60 -9.58 16.11 -25.70
CA GLY A 60 -10.83 16.64 -25.14
C GLY A 60 -10.60 17.70 -24.05
N LEU A 61 -11.19 17.45 -22.88
CA LEU A 61 -10.96 18.16 -21.62
C LEU A 61 -10.50 17.18 -20.51
N SER A 62 -9.81 16.11 -20.90
CA SER A 62 -9.39 15.02 -20.02
C SER A 62 -8.19 15.42 -19.17
N VAL A 63 -8.22 15.14 -17.87
CA VAL A 63 -7.11 15.36 -16.93
C VAL A 63 -6.92 14.15 -16.02
N GLY A 64 -5.78 14.10 -15.34
CA GLY A 64 -5.50 13.17 -14.26
C GLY A 64 -5.28 11.72 -14.68
N LEU A 65 -5.19 10.82 -13.70
CA LEU A 65 -4.84 9.41 -13.90
C LEU A 65 -5.89 8.65 -14.71
N PHE A 66 -7.17 8.96 -14.48
CA PHE A 66 -8.30 8.32 -15.15
C PHE A 66 -8.73 9.04 -16.44
N GLN A 67 -8.00 10.07 -16.88
CA GLN A 67 -8.36 10.90 -18.04
C GLN A 67 -9.82 11.38 -18.00
N GLN A 68 -10.29 11.79 -16.83
CA GLN A 68 -11.66 12.22 -16.59
C GLN A 68 -11.89 13.60 -17.22
N GLN A 69 -13.00 13.75 -17.96
CA GLN A 69 -13.33 15.01 -18.62
C GLN A 69 -13.90 16.04 -17.65
N VAL A 70 -13.21 17.15 -17.51
CA VAL A 70 -13.62 18.33 -16.73
C VAL A 70 -14.67 19.10 -17.53
N ARG A 71 -15.92 18.63 -17.49
CA ARG A 71 -17.07 19.24 -18.16
C ARG A 71 -18.13 19.62 -17.13
N ASP A 72 -18.47 20.90 -17.09
CA ASP A 72 -19.65 21.42 -16.39
C ASP A 72 -20.67 21.83 -17.46
N ASP A 73 -21.86 21.23 -17.43
CA ASP A 73 -22.96 21.54 -18.36
C ASP A 73 -23.97 22.55 -17.79
N GLY A 74 -23.69 23.11 -16.60
CA GLY A 74 -24.57 24.02 -15.89
C GLY A 74 -25.61 23.33 -15.00
N ASN A 75 -25.72 21.99 -15.07
CA ASN A 75 -26.49 21.17 -14.14
C ASN A 75 -25.60 20.29 -13.24
N GLY A 76 -24.28 20.48 -13.30
CA GLY A 76 -23.29 19.81 -12.48
C GLY A 76 -22.13 19.27 -13.29
N TRP A 77 -21.11 18.80 -12.58
CA TRP A 77 -19.93 18.22 -13.20
C TRP A 77 -20.23 16.84 -13.77
N TRP A 78 -19.79 16.60 -15.00
CA TRP A 78 -19.80 15.27 -15.59
C TRP A 78 -18.92 14.31 -14.78
N TRP A 79 -17.74 14.73 -14.32
CA TRP A 79 -16.88 13.96 -13.40
C TRP A 79 -16.57 14.75 -12.13
N GLY A 80 -15.93 15.90 -12.29
CA GLY A 80 -15.56 16.83 -11.22
C GLY A 80 -14.82 18.03 -11.82
N ASP A 81 -14.45 18.98 -10.97
CA ASP A 81 -13.53 20.04 -11.35
C ASP A 81 -12.10 19.51 -11.56
N ALA A 82 -11.20 20.37 -12.05
CA ALA A 82 -9.81 19.97 -12.32
C ALA A 82 -9.08 19.49 -11.06
N ALA A 83 -9.30 20.15 -9.91
CA ALA A 83 -8.70 19.77 -8.64
C ALA A 83 -9.12 18.37 -8.18
N THR A 84 -10.39 18.01 -8.34
CA THR A 84 -10.89 16.68 -8.00
C THR A 84 -10.40 15.62 -8.99
N CYS A 85 -10.41 15.92 -10.29
CA CYS A 85 -10.02 14.96 -11.33
C CYS A 85 -8.51 14.70 -11.39
N MET A 86 -7.68 15.63 -10.89
CA MET A 86 -6.21 15.47 -10.81
C MET A 86 -5.71 15.02 -9.44
N ASP A 87 -6.59 14.89 -8.45
CA ASP A 87 -6.24 14.29 -7.16
C ASP A 87 -6.33 12.75 -7.30
N PRO A 88 -5.24 11.99 -7.05
CA PRO A 88 -5.22 10.54 -7.22
C PRO A 88 -6.32 9.81 -6.43
N TYR A 89 -6.59 10.25 -5.20
CA TYR A 89 -7.57 9.64 -4.31
C TYR A 89 -8.99 10.01 -4.73
N LYS A 90 -9.27 11.30 -4.95
CA LYS A 90 -10.63 11.76 -5.29
C LYS A 90 -11.06 11.31 -6.69
N SER A 91 -10.16 11.36 -7.68
CA SER A 91 -10.46 10.86 -9.03
C SER A 91 -10.76 9.35 -9.03
N ALA A 92 -10.06 8.58 -8.19
CA ALA A 92 -10.35 7.17 -7.96
C ALA A 92 -11.70 6.97 -7.27
N GLN A 93 -12.05 7.77 -6.26
CA GLN A 93 -13.37 7.72 -5.62
C GLN A 93 -14.51 7.95 -6.62
N LEU A 94 -14.34 8.89 -7.57
CA LEU A 94 -15.32 9.13 -8.64
C LEU A 94 -15.50 7.88 -9.51
N PHE A 95 -14.40 7.24 -9.92
CA PHE A 95 -14.44 6.01 -10.71
C PHE A 95 -15.13 4.87 -9.93
N PHE A 96 -14.67 4.60 -8.71
CA PHE A 96 -15.19 3.51 -7.89
C PHE A 96 -16.65 3.71 -7.48
N SER A 97 -17.09 4.95 -7.29
CA SER A 97 -18.50 5.28 -7.03
C SER A 97 -19.42 4.93 -8.21
N ARG A 98 -18.90 4.91 -9.44
CA ARG A 98 -19.62 4.39 -10.61
C ARG A 98 -19.51 2.88 -10.71
N LEU A 99 -18.31 2.33 -10.50
CA LEU A 99 -18.07 0.88 -10.51
C LEU A 99 -18.98 0.15 -9.53
N LYS A 100 -19.16 0.69 -8.32
CA LYS A 100 -20.03 0.13 -7.27
C LYS A 100 -21.50 0.01 -7.66
N ARG A 101 -21.95 0.73 -8.69
CA ARG A 101 -23.32 0.64 -9.23
C ARG A 101 -23.49 -0.52 -10.22
N LEU A 102 -22.38 -1.12 -10.65
CA LEU A 102 -22.35 -2.29 -11.51
C LEU A 102 -22.15 -3.55 -10.66
N ASP A 103 -22.63 -4.69 -11.15
CA ASP A 103 -22.31 -6.00 -10.56
C ASP A 103 -20.94 -6.49 -11.05
N TYR A 104 -19.89 -5.73 -10.72
CA TYR A 104 -18.52 -5.94 -11.18
C TYR A 104 -17.84 -7.17 -10.55
N ASN A 105 -18.43 -7.72 -9.48
CA ASN A 105 -17.95 -8.98 -8.89
C ASN A 105 -18.41 -10.20 -9.68
N SER A 106 -19.45 -10.08 -10.52
CA SER A 106 -19.90 -11.17 -11.38
C SER A 106 -18.82 -11.64 -12.35
N GLU A 107 -18.81 -12.93 -12.62
CA GLU A 107 -17.96 -13.58 -13.65
C GLU A 107 -18.65 -13.62 -15.03
N ALA A 108 -19.84 -13.01 -15.15
CA ALA A 108 -20.61 -13.01 -16.40
C ALA A 108 -19.99 -12.13 -17.51
N GLN A 109 -19.13 -11.18 -17.16
CA GLN A 109 -18.41 -10.32 -18.09
C GLN A 109 -16.93 -10.23 -17.70
N SER A 110 -16.07 -9.85 -18.65
CA SER A 110 -14.66 -9.62 -18.35
C SER A 110 -14.48 -8.42 -17.41
N PRO A 111 -13.48 -8.41 -16.52
CA PRO A 111 -13.20 -7.27 -15.66
C PRO A 111 -13.07 -5.94 -16.44
N GLY A 112 -12.50 -5.97 -17.65
CA GLY A 112 -12.28 -4.79 -18.47
C GLY A 112 -13.57 -4.24 -19.09
N SER A 113 -14.62 -5.05 -19.25
CA SER A 113 -15.91 -4.57 -19.74
C SER A 113 -16.54 -3.57 -18.76
N TYR A 114 -16.32 -3.75 -17.46
CA TYR A 114 -16.81 -2.82 -16.43
C TYR A 114 -16.07 -1.48 -16.47
N ALA A 115 -14.75 -1.49 -16.69
CA ALA A 115 -13.98 -0.27 -16.93
C ALA A 115 -14.49 0.47 -18.18
N GLN A 116 -14.70 -0.26 -19.28
CA GLN A 116 -15.25 0.29 -20.52
C GLN A 116 -16.66 0.86 -20.32
N ALA A 117 -17.53 0.21 -19.55
CA ALA A 117 -18.88 0.71 -19.29
C ALA A 117 -18.88 2.07 -18.57
N ILE A 118 -17.85 2.33 -17.77
CA ILE A 118 -17.68 3.57 -17.01
C ILE A 118 -16.99 4.66 -17.86
N GLN A 119 -15.89 4.31 -18.52
CA GLN A 119 -15.05 5.26 -19.27
C GLN A 119 -15.57 5.56 -20.66
N GLN A 120 -16.29 4.60 -21.27
CA GLN A 120 -16.84 4.69 -22.62
C GLN A 120 -15.79 5.09 -23.66
N SER A 121 -14.60 4.49 -23.57
CA SER A 121 -13.50 4.73 -24.50
C SER A 121 -13.83 4.20 -25.90
N ALA A 122 -13.14 4.73 -26.92
CA ALA A 122 -13.23 4.27 -28.30
C ALA A 122 -12.61 2.88 -28.53
N PHE A 123 -11.90 2.32 -27.53
CA PHE A 123 -11.14 1.07 -27.64
C PHE A 123 -11.50 0.10 -26.50
N PRO A 124 -12.66 -0.58 -26.58
CA PRO A 124 -13.22 -1.36 -25.49
C PRO A 124 -12.31 -2.49 -24.99
N ASP A 125 -11.51 -3.09 -25.87
CA ASP A 125 -10.69 -4.27 -25.56
C ASP A 125 -9.39 -3.94 -24.80
N ARG A 126 -9.04 -2.65 -24.62
CA ARG A 126 -7.74 -2.26 -24.05
C ARG A 126 -7.61 -2.52 -22.56
N TYR A 127 -8.71 -2.47 -21.80
CA TYR A 127 -8.65 -2.68 -20.35
C TYR A 127 -8.32 -4.12 -19.98
N ASP A 128 -8.90 -5.10 -20.68
CA ASP A 128 -8.59 -6.51 -20.46
C ASP A 128 -7.12 -6.84 -20.74
N GLN A 129 -6.49 -6.14 -21.69
CA GLN A 129 -5.06 -6.31 -22.00
C GLN A 129 -4.15 -5.87 -20.85
N ARG A 130 -4.60 -4.97 -19.98
CA ARG A 130 -3.83 -4.46 -18.85
C ARG A 130 -4.22 -5.09 -17.51
N MET A 131 -5.14 -6.06 -17.49
CA MET A 131 -5.54 -6.73 -16.25
C MET A 131 -4.40 -7.51 -15.60
N GLY A 132 -3.51 -8.13 -16.38
CA GLY A 132 -2.33 -8.81 -15.84
C GLY A 132 -1.34 -7.86 -15.17
N ASP A 133 -1.08 -6.70 -15.78
CA ASP A 133 -0.23 -5.65 -15.19
C ASP A 133 -0.89 -5.04 -13.95
N ALA A 134 -2.20 -4.80 -14.02
CA ALA A 134 -2.98 -4.27 -12.91
C ALA A 134 -3.05 -5.24 -11.73
N GLN A 135 -3.20 -6.53 -11.99
CA GLN A 135 -3.15 -7.58 -10.99
C GLN A 135 -1.74 -7.67 -10.41
N SER A 136 -0.70 -7.66 -11.23
CA SER A 136 0.70 -7.64 -10.76
C SER A 136 0.99 -6.43 -9.87
N LEU A 137 0.53 -5.24 -10.26
CA LEU A 137 0.71 -4.03 -9.46
C LEU A 137 -0.14 -4.09 -8.19
N TYR A 138 -1.41 -4.50 -8.29
CA TYR A 138 -2.27 -4.70 -7.13
C TYR A 138 -1.64 -5.70 -6.17
N ASP A 139 -1.17 -6.86 -6.64
CA ASP A 139 -0.46 -7.85 -5.85
C ASP A 139 0.86 -7.30 -5.34
N GLN A 140 1.56 -6.43 -6.07
CA GLN A 140 2.77 -5.75 -5.60
C GLN A 140 2.51 -4.72 -4.51
N ILE A 141 1.33 -4.11 -4.43
CA ILE A 141 1.04 -3.09 -3.40
C ILE A 141 0.04 -3.58 -2.33
N SER A 142 -0.63 -4.71 -2.58
CA SER A 142 -1.59 -5.36 -1.68
C SER A 142 -1.05 -6.66 -1.12
N GLY A 143 -0.19 -7.35 -1.86
CA GLY A 143 0.63 -8.51 -1.45
C GLY A 143 2.12 -8.20 -1.31
N GLY A 144 2.61 -7.17 -2.00
CA GLY A 144 3.88 -6.51 -1.72
C GLY A 144 3.60 -5.38 -0.74
N THR A 145 4.03 -5.65 0.47
CA THR A 145 4.76 -4.71 1.30
C THR A 145 4.96 -3.31 0.67
N VAL A 146 4.27 -2.24 1.12
CA VAL A 146 4.92 -1.31 2.08
C VAL A 146 5.88 -2.15 2.87
N SER A 147 7.22 -1.98 2.79
CA SER A 147 8.15 -2.84 3.51
C SER A 147 7.61 -3.08 4.92
N THR A 148 6.94 -4.20 5.10
CA THR A 148 6.71 -4.80 6.36
C THR A 148 7.84 -5.80 6.28
N PRO A 149 8.94 -5.55 7.02
CA PRO A 149 9.62 -6.69 7.63
C PRO A 149 8.50 -7.61 8.15
N PRO A 150 8.65 -8.95 8.03
CA PRO A 150 7.60 -9.93 8.33
C PRO A 150 6.65 -9.36 9.36
N VAL A 151 5.40 -9.01 8.98
CA VAL A 151 4.49 -8.14 9.77
C VAL A 151 4.73 -8.49 11.22
N ASP A 152 5.45 -7.62 11.93
CA ASP A 152 5.81 -7.94 13.30
C ASP A 152 4.47 -8.23 13.96
N PRO A 153 4.18 -9.47 14.40
CA PRO A 153 2.88 -9.80 14.96
C PRO A 153 2.61 -8.94 16.21
N ASN A 154 3.65 -8.29 16.72
CA ASN A 154 3.63 -7.37 17.83
C ASN A 154 3.53 -5.90 17.40
N ARG A 155 3.52 -5.57 16.11
CA ARG A 155 3.35 -4.20 15.62
C ARG A 155 2.06 -3.61 16.18
N PRO A 156 2.08 -2.44 16.85
CA PRO A 156 0.87 -1.77 17.28
C PRO A 156 0.00 -1.34 16.10
N ASP A 157 -1.28 -1.12 16.34
CA ASP A 157 -2.20 -0.63 15.33
C ASP A 157 -1.97 0.87 15.07
N PHE A 158 -1.46 1.20 13.88
CA PHE A 158 -1.29 2.56 13.39
C PHE A 158 -1.24 2.62 11.87
N ASN A 159 -1.70 3.74 11.32
CA ASN A 159 -1.56 4.10 9.92
C ASN A 159 -0.15 4.65 9.69
N GLU A 160 0.56 4.11 8.71
CA GLU A 160 1.90 4.54 8.32
C GLU A 160 1.85 4.95 6.86
N LEU A 161 2.19 6.20 6.59
CA LEU A 161 2.00 6.84 5.29
C LEU A 161 3.26 7.57 4.87
N GLU A 162 3.55 7.57 3.58
CA GLU A 162 4.70 8.30 3.06
C GLU A 162 4.39 9.80 2.92
N GLY A 163 5.39 10.63 3.22
CA GLY A 163 5.32 12.08 3.18
C GLY A 163 6.69 12.71 2.93
N TRP A 164 7.40 12.21 1.92
CA TRP A 164 8.80 12.51 1.66
C TRP A 164 9.13 14.00 1.56
N CYS A 165 10.20 14.41 2.24
CA CYS A 165 10.72 15.76 2.31
C CYS A 165 12.22 15.78 1.97
N ASP A 166 12.61 16.69 1.07
CA ASP A 166 14.00 16.85 0.62
C ASP A 166 14.89 17.63 1.61
N ASN A 167 14.36 18.04 2.76
CA ASN A 167 15.11 18.72 3.81
C ASN A 167 15.93 17.71 4.60
N ASN A 168 16.96 17.15 3.97
CA ASN A 168 17.79 16.11 4.54
C ASN A 168 19.23 16.22 4.01
N GLN A 169 20.11 15.39 4.56
CA GLN A 169 21.51 15.33 4.13
C GLN A 169 22.10 13.94 4.30
N ASP A 170 23.16 13.65 3.53
CA ASP A 170 23.98 12.46 3.73
C ASP A 170 24.63 12.48 5.14
N ARG A 171 24.65 11.32 5.80
CA ARG A 171 25.22 11.17 7.15
C ARG A 171 26.74 11.29 7.19
N ALA A 172 27.41 11.38 6.04
CA ALA A 172 28.86 11.45 5.87
C ALA A 172 29.61 10.30 6.56
N GLY A 173 29.03 9.10 6.57
CA GLY A 173 29.55 7.92 7.26
C GLY A 173 29.41 7.94 8.78
N THR A 174 28.73 8.95 9.35
CA THR A 174 28.42 9.00 10.79
C THR A 174 27.43 7.89 11.12
N LYS A 175 27.75 7.10 12.16
CA LYS A 175 26.86 6.06 12.65
C LYS A 175 25.72 6.68 13.45
N VAL A 176 24.51 6.15 13.25
CA VAL A 176 23.37 6.45 14.12
C VAL A 176 23.64 5.86 15.50
N ASP A 177 23.52 6.68 16.53
CA ASP A 177 23.61 6.26 17.94
C ASP A 177 22.59 6.96 18.85
N LEU A 178 21.73 7.80 18.27
CA LEU A 178 20.67 8.54 18.95
C LEU A 178 19.32 8.34 18.27
N TRP A 179 18.27 8.19 19.07
CA TRP A 179 16.89 8.30 18.64
C TRP A 179 16.19 9.32 19.54
N LEU A 180 15.61 10.36 18.96
CA LEU A 180 15.21 11.56 19.67
C LEU A 180 13.73 11.88 19.45
N ILE A 181 13.03 12.16 20.54
CA ILE A 181 11.64 12.65 20.52
C ILE A 181 11.57 14.17 20.66
N HIS A 182 10.58 14.74 19.98
CA HIS A 182 10.36 16.19 19.88
C HIS A 182 8.88 16.54 20.10
N THR A 183 8.63 17.77 20.55
CA THR A 183 7.31 18.42 20.55
C THR A 183 7.21 19.39 19.38
N GLN A 184 6.00 19.68 18.88
CA GLN A 184 5.80 20.58 17.75
C GLN A 184 5.75 22.06 18.17
N GLU A 185 5.27 22.36 19.40
CA GLU A 185 4.98 23.71 19.90
C GLU A 185 3.90 24.45 19.08
N GLY A 186 2.98 23.70 18.47
CA GLY A 186 1.93 24.23 17.62
C GLY A 186 1.05 23.15 17.01
N GLY A 187 0.02 23.57 16.29
CA GLY A 187 -0.92 22.67 15.60
C GLY A 187 -1.94 22.03 16.54
N GLY A 188 -2.37 20.81 16.18
CA GLY A 188 -3.37 20.02 16.93
C GLY A 188 -4.52 19.55 16.04
N GLY A 189 -5.44 18.79 16.62
CA GLY A 189 -6.55 18.17 15.90
C GLY A 189 -6.20 16.80 15.33
N ASP A 190 -7.19 16.17 14.69
CA ASP A 190 -7.11 14.77 14.24
C ASP A 190 -6.12 14.56 13.08
N ASP A 191 -5.79 15.62 12.37
CA ASP A 191 -4.90 15.63 11.21
C ASP A 191 -3.47 16.11 11.50
N ALA A 192 -3.11 16.31 12.78
CA ALA A 192 -1.89 17.02 13.17
C ALA A 192 -0.61 16.44 12.54
N ALA A 193 -0.46 15.11 12.43
CA ALA A 193 0.70 14.50 11.78
C ALA A 193 0.80 14.89 10.30
N ARG A 194 -0.32 14.86 9.56
CA ARG A 194 -0.35 15.27 8.15
C ARG A 194 0.02 16.74 8.01
N ASP A 195 -0.58 17.59 8.84
CA ASP A 195 -0.39 19.03 8.77
C ASP A 195 1.05 19.43 9.11
N LEU A 196 1.67 18.78 10.10
CA LEU A 196 3.09 18.97 10.39
C LEU A 196 3.95 18.51 9.22
N LYS A 197 3.71 17.31 8.66
CA LYS A 197 4.43 16.82 7.48
C LYS A 197 4.33 17.80 6.30
N ASP A 198 3.13 18.30 6.00
CA ASP A 198 2.92 19.26 4.91
C ASP A 198 3.65 20.59 5.17
N PHE A 199 3.68 21.04 6.43
CA PHE A 199 4.49 22.20 6.81
C PHE A 199 5.98 21.95 6.56
N LEU A 200 6.54 20.82 6.99
CA LEU A 200 7.96 20.51 6.80
C LEU A 200 8.34 20.54 5.31
N ILE A 201 7.54 19.89 4.46
CA ILE A 201 7.69 19.92 2.99
C ILE A 201 7.62 21.35 2.46
N SER A 202 6.70 22.18 2.96
CA SER A 202 6.56 23.57 2.51
C SER A 202 7.80 24.44 2.79
N THR A 203 8.66 24.04 3.74
CA THR A 203 9.90 24.77 4.04
C THR A 203 11.04 24.45 3.08
N THR A 204 10.89 23.46 2.20
CA THR A 204 11.93 23.05 1.24
C THR A 204 12.29 24.17 0.27
N GLY A 205 13.61 24.39 0.12
CA GLY A 205 14.16 25.51 -0.67
C GLY A 205 13.98 26.89 -0.03
N GLY A 206 13.39 26.97 1.17
CA GLY A 206 13.20 28.20 1.92
C GLY A 206 14.46 28.66 2.67
N ALA A 207 14.32 29.75 3.42
CA ALA A 207 15.42 30.34 4.19
C ALA A 207 15.85 29.50 5.41
N ASN A 208 14.89 28.77 6.00
CA ASN A 208 15.09 27.93 7.19
C ASN A 208 14.37 26.58 7.00
N PRO A 209 14.88 25.70 6.13
CA PRO A 209 14.28 24.40 5.91
C PRO A 209 14.48 23.50 7.13
N VAL A 210 13.43 22.77 7.51
CA VAL A 210 13.43 21.88 8.69
C VAL A 210 12.71 20.57 8.36
N SER A 211 13.03 19.51 9.09
CA SER A 211 12.40 18.19 8.93
C SER A 211 12.53 17.36 10.20
N TYR A 212 11.79 16.24 10.23
CA TYR A 212 11.98 15.10 11.12
C TYR A 212 12.01 13.83 10.26
N HIS A 213 12.35 12.69 10.83
CA HIS A 213 12.16 11.41 10.12
C HIS A 213 10.69 11.01 10.20
N TYR A 214 10.07 11.21 11.38
CA TYR A 214 8.68 10.85 11.62
C TYR A 214 7.88 12.03 12.18
N THR A 215 6.63 12.14 11.73
CA THR A 215 5.60 12.93 12.43
C THR A 215 4.49 11.99 12.87
N ILE A 216 4.01 12.14 14.09
CA ILE A 216 3.01 11.23 14.68
C ILE A 216 1.94 12.00 15.45
N SER A 217 0.69 11.59 15.34
CA SER A 217 -0.41 12.08 16.18
C SER A 217 -1.42 10.98 16.48
N GLN A 218 -2.09 11.10 17.62
CA GLN A 218 -3.26 10.30 17.94
C GLN A 218 -4.52 11.16 17.78
N ALA A 219 -5.42 10.73 16.90
CA ALA A 219 -6.70 11.39 16.66
C ALA A 219 -7.69 11.13 17.81
N SER A 220 -8.78 11.90 17.81
CA SER A 220 -9.85 11.85 18.82
C SER A 220 -10.58 10.52 18.88
N ASP A 221 -10.64 9.77 17.77
CA ASP A 221 -11.15 8.40 17.70
C ASP A 221 -10.15 7.35 18.26
N GLY A 222 -8.95 7.79 18.62
CA GLY A 222 -7.87 6.96 19.13
C GLY A 222 -7.07 6.25 18.04
N GLY A 223 -7.27 6.57 16.75
CA GLY A 223 -6.38 6.15 15.68
C GLY A 223 -5.03 6.86 15.77
N VAL A 224 -3.95 6.18 15.42
CA VAL A 224 -2.61 6.77 15.35
C VAL A 224 -2.18 6.83 13.89
N THR A 225 -1.69 8.00 13.47
CA THR A 225 -1.15 8.21 12.13
C THR A 225 0.30 8.65 12.25
N VAL A 226 1.17 7.96 11.51
CA VAL A 226 2.59 8.26 11.33
C VAL A 226 2.80 8.63 9.86
N TYR A 227 3.53 9.72 9.64
CA TYR A 227 4.12 9.99 8.32
C TYR A 227 5.63 9.80 8.37
N ASP A 228 6.13 9.07 7.38
CA ASP A 228 7.56 8.95 7.06
C ASP A 228 7.97 10.14 6.19
N VAL A 229 8.74 11.04 6.77
CA VAL A 229 9.07 12.34 6.18
C VAL A 229 10.49 12.35 5.61
N VAL A 230 11.44 11.75 6.31
CA VAL A 230 12.83 11.57 5.82
C VAL A 230 13.23 10.13 6.05
N ASP A 231 13.78 9.49 5.02
CA ASP A 231 14.34 8.14 5.12
C ASP A 231 15.41 8.11 6.21
N THR A 232 15.34 7.12 7.12
CA THR A 232 16.29 7.01 8.24
C THR A 232 17.73 6.80 7.80
N ASP A 233 17.99 6.37 6.56
CA ASP A 233 19.35 6.29 6.01
C ASP A 233 19.97 7.66 5.72
N LEU A 234 19.15 8.71 5.65
CA LEU A 234 19.56 10.11 5.58
C LEU A 234 19.38 10.79 6.93
N ALA A 235 20.05 11.93 7.15
CA ALA A 235 19.85 12.74 8.34
C ALA A 235 18.78 13.81 8.09
N SER A 236 17.76 13.87 8.94
CA SER A 236 16.82 14.98 9.02
C SER A 236 17.46 16.25 9.61
N TRP A 237 16.89 17.41 9.29
CA TRP A 237 17.29 18.72 9.80
C TRP A 237 16.45 19.11 11.03
N SER A 238 16.76 18.49 12.18
CA SER A 238 15.89 18.55 13.38
C SER A 238 16.57 19.06 14.64
N VAL A 239 17.86 18.75 14.82
CA VAL A 239 18.57 18.83 16.10
C VAL A 239 20.01 19.34 15.93
N GLY A 240 20.20 20.23 14.96
CA GLY A 240 21.49 20.92 14.75
C GLY A 240 22.68 19.96 14.59
N ASN A 241 23.68 20.11 15.46
CA ASN A 241 24.93 19.35 15.36
C ASN A 241 24.76 17.83 15.60
N SER A 242 23.63 17.39 16.15
CA SER A 242 23.33 15.97 16.32
C SER A 242 22.61 15.32 15.13
N ASN A 243 22.30 16.07 14.05
CA ASN A 243 21.53 15.55 12.91
C ASN A 243 22.10 14.24 12.33
N ASN A 244 23.39 14.18 12.04
CA ASN A 244 24.00 13.02 11.35
C ASN A 244 23.98 11.71 12.15
N ARG A 245 23.87 11.80 13.47
CA ARG A 245 23.90 10.66 14.40
C ARG A 245 22.53 10.30 14.98
N ALA A 246 21.51 11.11 14.68
CA ALA A 246 20.17 10.97 15.25
C ALA A 246 19.14 10.52 14.22
N ILE A 247 18.16 9.77 14.72
CA ILE A 247 16.82 9.64 14.17
C ILE A 247 15.88 10.49 15.02
N ASN A 248 14.89 11.13 14.39
CA ASN A 248 14.09 12.19 15.02
C ASN A 248 12.61 11.98 14.74
N LEU A 249 11.81 11.84 15.79
CA LEU A 249 10.36 11.74 15.73
C LEU A 249 9.72 12.93 16.47
N CYS A 250 8.76 13.60 15.82
CA CYS A 250 8.02 14.70 16.43
C CYS A 250 6.56 14.31 16.68
N PHE A 251 6.12 14.48 17.94
CA PHE A 251 4.70 14.38 18.29
C PHE A 251 3.99 15.64 17.78
N ALA A 252 3.21 15.50 16.71
CA ALA A 252 2.48 16.62 16.13
C ALA A 252 1.34 17.09 17.05
N GLY A 253 1.08 18.40 17.07
CA GLY A 253 0.10 19.04 17.95
C GLY A 253 0.51 19.13 19.41
N SER A 254 1.74 18.74 19.76
CA SER A 254 2.20 18.62 21.15
C SER A 254 3.02 19.81 21.63
N TYR A 255 3.09 19.96 22.95
CA TYR A 255 3.80 21.04 23.63
C TYR A 255 4.60 20.49 24.81
N ALA A 256 5.83 20.95 24.99
CA ALA A 256 6.68 20.64 26.14
C ALA A 256 6.05 21.10 27.47
N SER A 257 5.12 22.05 27.41
CA SER A 257 4.37 22.54 28.58
C SER A 257 3.21 21.62 29.01
N TRP A 258 2.88 20.59 28.23
CA TRP A 258 1.78 19.68 28.56
C TRP A 258 1.94 19.05 29.94
N THR A 259 0.82 18.85 30.62
CA THR A 259 0.78 18.02 31.83
C THR A 259 0.96 16.56 31.46
N ARG A 260 1.27 15.74 32.46
CA ARG A 260 1.38 14.29 32.26
C ARG A 260 0.06 13.72 31.76
N GLU A 261 -1.08 14.19 32.24
CA GLU A 261 -2.40 13.72 31.83
C GLU A 261 -2.67 14.02 30.34
N GLN A 262 -2.26 15.19 29.85
CA GLN A 262 -2.37 15.53 28.43
C GLN A 262 -1.50 14.61 27.58
N TRP A 263 -0.28 14.32 28.02
CA TRP A 263 0.56 13.30 27.37
C TRP A 263 -0.08 11.91 27.37
N LEU A 264 -0.68 11.49 28.47
CA LEU A 264 -1.31 10.18 28.58
C LEU A 264 -2.56 10.03 27.71
N GLN A 265 -3.21 11.14 27.31
CA GLN A 265 -4.25 11.10 26.28
C GLN A 265 -3.70 10.68 24.91
N GLN A 266 -2.40 10.89 24.67
CA GLN A 266 -1.66 10.47 23.47
C GLN A 266 -0.91 9.14 23.66
N SER A 267 -1.33 8.32 24.64
CA SER A 267 -0.61 7.09 25.02
C SER A 267 -0.43 6.07 23.88
N LYS A 268 -1.34 6.02 22.89
CA LYS A 268 -1.16 5.14 21.74
C LYS A 268 -0.07 5.66 20.79
N ALA A 269 0.00 6.98 20.58
CA ALA A 269 1.11 7.56 19.82
C ALA A 269 2.46 7.35 20.54
N ILE A 270 2.49 7.42 21.86
CA ILE A 270 3.69 7.14 22.66
C ILE A 270 4.12 5.67 22.51
N ASP A 271 3.17 4.73 22.51
CA ASP A 271 3.43 3.30 22.30
C ASP A 271 3.95 3.01 20.88
N VAL A 272 3.35 3.62 19.85
CA VAL A 272 3.81 3.50 18.45
C VAL A 272 5.19 4.13 18.25
N ALA A 273 5.46 5.30 18.85
CA ALA A 273 6.78 5.91 18.82
C ALA A 273 7.86 5.00 19.45
N ALA A 274 7.52 4.30 20.55
CA ALA A 274 8.42 3.33 21.17
C ALA A 274 8.67 2.10 20.27
N TYR A 275 7.65 1.62 19.56
CA TYR A 275 7.79 0.56 18.56
C TYR A 275 8.76 0.98 17.44
N LEU A 276 8.55 2.16 16.83
CA LEU A 276 9.42 2.68 15.77
C LEU A 276 10.86 2.85 16.26
N ALA A 277 11.05 3.39 17.47
CA ALA A 277 12.37 3.50 18.10
C ALA A 277 13.09 2.17 18.19
N VAL A 278 12.39 1.09 18.55
CA VAL A 278 12.95 -0.26 18.63
C VAL A 278 13.32 -0.78 17.23
N GLN A 279 12.46 -0.62 16.23
CA GLN A 279 12.75 -1.05 14.86
C GLN A 279 13.99 -0.36 14.31
N ASP A 280 14.11 0.95 14.51
CA ASP A 280 15.29 1.72 14.11
C ASP A 280 16.54 1.30 14.89
N CYS A 281 16.42 1.08 16.20
CA CYS A 281 17.52 0.60 17.02
C CYS A 281 18.04 -0.76 16.52
N ILE A 282 17.15 -1.66 16.09
CA ILE A 282 17.53 -2.93 15.47
C ILE A 282 18.24 -2.67 14.12
N LYS A 283 17.65 -1.85 13.24
CA LYS A 283 18.22 -1.52 11.91
C LYS A 283 19.65 -0.98 12.02
N TYR A 284 19.89 -0.08 12.97
CA TYR A 284 21.18 0.58 13.13
C TYR A 284 22.10 -0.06 14.18
N ASN A 285 21.71 -1.21 14.74
CA ASN A 285 22.47 -1.94 15.77
C ASN A 285 22.81 -1.06 16.98
N VAL A 286 21.79 -0.37 17.50
CA VAL A 286 21.81 0.49 18.68
C VAL A 286 21.00 -0.20 19.78
N GLU A 287 21.52 -0.26 21.01
CA GLU A 287 20.74 -0.76 22.14
C GLU A 287 19.69 0.30 22.54
N PRO A 288 18.39 -0.05 22.60
CA PRO A 288 17.31 0.92 22.83
C PRO A 288 17.17 1.32 24.31
N THR A 289 18.27 1.75 24.93
CA THR A 289 18.21 2.24 26.31
C THR A 289 17.61 3.64 26.34
N VAL A 290 16.51 3.81 27.09
CA VAL A 290 15.91 5.12 27.34
C VAL A 290 16.76 5.93 28.33
N ILE A 291 17.06 7.17 27.97
CA ILE A 291 17.77 8.18 28.76
C ILE A 291 16.76 9.29 29.10
N PRO A 292 16.03 9.16 30.20
CA PRO A 292 14.94 10.09 30.50
C PRO A 292 15.46 11.45 30.97
N GLY A 293 14.79 12.51 30.53
CA GLY A 293 14.97 13.85 31.09
C GLY A 293 14.25 14.03 32.43
N PRO A 294 14.48 15.14 33.15
CA PRO A 294 15.40 16.23 32.81
C PRO A 294 16.85 16.02 33.30
N GLN A 295 17.10 15.00 34.11
CA GLN A 295 18.40 14.86 34.79
C GLN A 295 19.47 14.23 33.90
N TYR A 296 19.08 13.29 33.02
CA TYR A 296 19.94 12.49 32.14
C TYR A 296 21.09 11.76 32.85
N GLY A 297 21.25 10.46 32.54
CA GLY A 297 22.16 9.60 33.31
C GLY A 297 23.41 9.13 32.58
N LYS A 298 23.49 9.28 31.25
CA LYS A 298 24.51 8.62 30.44
C LYS A 298 24.75 9.29 29.09
N ASN A 299 25.92 9.02 28.52
CA ASN A 299 26.26 9.34 27.13
C ASN A 299 25.59 8.35 26.15
N PRO A 300 25.52 8.69 24.84
CA PRO A 300 25.02 7.78 23.81
C PRO A 300 25.84 6.48 23.76
N PRO A 301 25.28 5.37 23.26
CA PRO A 301 24.01 5.27 22.54
C PRO A 301 22.75 5.29 23.40
N GLY A 302 21.63 5.72 22.82
CA GLY A 302 20.31 5.53 23.42
C GLY A 302 19.19 6.41 22.85
N ILE A 303 18.04 6.32 23.50
CA ILE A 303 16.82 7.04 23.17
C ILE A 303 16.64 8.19 24.15
N SER A 304 16.41 9.41 23.67
CA SER A 304 16.19 10.58 24.54
C SER A 304 15.33 11.65 23.86
N ASP A 305 15.31 12.88 24.38
CA ASP A 305 14.59 14.02 23.83
C ASP A 305 15.54 15.09 23.27
N HIS A 306 15.03 16.12 22.59
CA HIS A 306 15.86 17.22 22.08
C HIS A 306 16.65 17.90 23.23
N ARG A 307 16.05 18.06 24.40
CA ARG A 307 16.69 18.70 25.55
C ARG A 307 17.95 17.96 26.02
N TYR A 308 18.08 16.66 25.78
CA TYR A 308 19.31 15.92 26.01
C TYR A 308 20.48 16.47 25.19
N CYS A 309 20.25 16.77 23.91
CA CYS A 309 21.24 17.40 23.03
C CYS A 309 21.65 18.78 23.56
N SER A 310 20.68 19.59 23.98
CA SER A 310 20.91 20.93 24.55
C SER A 310 21.69 20.90 25.87
N ASN A 311 21.24 20.11 26.84
CA ASN A 311 21.67 20.23 28.23
C ASN A 311 22.76 19.22 28.62
N TRP A 312 22.71 18.01 28.07
CA TRP A 312 23.68 16.95 28.37
C TRP A 312 24.83 16.92 27.38
N LEU A 313 24.53 16.82 26.07
CA LEU A 313 25.56 16.79 25.03
C LEU A 313 26.16 18.18 24.75
N LYS A 314 25.40 19.24 25.00
CA LYS A 314 25.78 20.64 24.78
C LYS A 314 26.23 20.87 23.35
N ASP A 315 25.47 20.34 22.41
CA ASP A 315 25.80 20.35 20.99
C ASP A 315 25.46 21.69 20.30
N GLY A 316 25.07 22.71 21.06
CA GLY A 316 24.74 24.04 20.55
C GLY A 316 23.25 24.30 20.35
N ASN A 317 22.39 23.32 20.62
CA ASN A 317 20.94 23.52 20.70
C ASN A 317 20.51 24.15 22.04
N ASN A 318 19.32 24.75 22.06
CA ASN A 318 18.71 25.37 23.26
C ASN A 318 17.24 24.96 23.47
N HIS A 319 16.79 23.93 22.75
CA HIS A 319 15.43 23.41 22.82
C HIS A 319 15.22 22.56 24.07
N ASN A 320 13.99 22.59 24.59
CA ASN A 320 13.58 21.95 25.85
C ASN A 320 12.54 20.83 25.67
N ASP A 321 12.27 20.42 24.43
CA ASP A 321 11.41 19.29 24.11
C ASP A 321 11.92 18.03 24.83
N VAL A 322 11.08 17.18 25.42
CA VAL A 322 9.60 17.13 25.42
C VAL A 322 8.98 17.63 26.73
N GLY A 323 9.75 18.40 27.52
CA GLY A 323 9.33 18.95 28.81
C GLY A 323 9.50 17.99 30.00
N ASP A 324 9.15 18.48 31.19
CA ASP A 324 9.33 17.75 32.46
C ASP A 324 8.27 16.68 32.72
N ASN A 325 7.11 16.81 32.08
CA ASN A 325 5.95 15.97 32.36
C ASN A 325 5.74 14.82 31.37
N PHE A 326 6.62 14.68 30.37
CA PHE A 326 6.54 13.55 29.44
C PHE A 326 6.65 12.23 30.22
N PRO A 327 5.77 11.24 29.96
CA PRO A 327 5.71 10.02 30.75
C PRO A 327 6.80 9.03 30.34
N TRP A 328 8.05 9.35 30.68
CA TRP A 328 9.23 8.54 30.38
C TRP A 328 9.12 7.09 30.88
N ASP A 329 8.43 6.86 31.99
CA ASP A 329 8.16 5.53 32.52
C ASP A 329 7.26 4.70 31.57
N VAL A 330 6.25 5.32 30.96
CA VAL A 330 5.37 4.68 29.98
C VAL A 330 6.12 4.40 28.69
N PHE A 331 6.86 5.38 28.19
CA PHE A 331 7.65 5.22 26.97
C PHE A 331 8.75 4.15 27.15
N ALA A 332 9.48 4.16 28.28
CA ALA A 332 10.49 3.15 28.57
C ALA A 332 9.91 1.74 28.74
N ALA A 333 8.72 1.61 29.35
CA ALA A 333 8.03 0.33 29.43
C ALA A 333 7.64 -0.19 28.04
N ALA A 334 7.15 0.68 27.15
CA ALA A 334 6.81 0.31 25.77
C ALA A 334 8.05 -0.06 24.95
N VAL A 335 9.16 0.69 25.07
CA VAL A 335 10.44 0.35 24.43
C VAL A 335 10.91 -1.03 24.89
N LYS A 336 10.87 -1.30 26.21
CA LYS A 336 11.25 -2.61 26.74
C LYS A 336 10.35 -3.71 26.18
N LYS A 337 9.02 -3.50 26.18
CA LYS A 337 8.05 -4.45 25.61
C LYS A 337 8.41 -4.82 24.18
N TYR A 338 8.60 -3.84 23.29
CA TYR A 338 8.89 -4.11 21.89
C TYR A 338 10.28 -4.69 21.66
N TRP A 339 11.27 -4.28 22.44
CA TRP A 339 12.61 -4.89 22.39
C TRP A 339 12.58 -6.36 22.81
N ASP A 340 11.88 -6.68 23.91
CA ASP A 340 11.68 -8.06 24.35
C ASP A 340 10.99 -8.84 23.23
N LEU A 341 9.89 -8.34 22.66
CA LEU A 341 9.13 -9.04 21.61
C LEU A 341 9.93 -9.28 20.32
N ALA A 342 10.82 -8.36 19.94
CA ALA A 342 11.72 -8.55 18.81
C ALA A 342 12.85 -9.57 19.08
N HIS A 343 13.19 -9.81 20.34
CA HIS A 343 14.27 -10.73 20.76
C HIS A 343 13.76 -12.04 21.36
N ASP A 344 12.49 -12.10 21.72
CA ASP A 344 11.79 -13.32 22.09
C ASP A 344 11.58 -14.07 20.78
N THR A 345 12.52 -14.94 20.43
CA THR A 345 12.34 -15.85 19.32
C THR A 345 11.12 -16.70 19.69
N PRO A 346 9.99 -16.63 18.96
CA PRO A 346 9.04 -17.72 19.09
C PRO A 346 9.87 -18.98 18.81
N ALA A 347 9.75 -20.00 19.65
CA ALA A 347 10.16 -21.34 19.20
C ALA A 347 9.63 -21.47 17.78
N PRO A 348 10.45 -21.92 16.79
CA PRO A 348 9.94 -22.11 15.45
C PRO A 348 8.62 -22.82 15.60
N ASP A 349 7.56 -22.21 15.06
CA ASP A 349 6.22 -22.79 15.07
C ASP A 349 6.42 -24.29 14.84
N PRO A 350 5.93 -25.19 15.73
CA PRO A 350 6.21 -26.61 15.59
C PRO A 350 5.91 -26.91 14.14
N THR A 351 6.96 -27.29 13.38
CA THR A 351 6.89 -27.42 11.93
C THR A 351 5.56 -28.10 11.67
N PRO A 352 4.61 -27.48 10.93
CA PRO A 352 3.29 -28.07 10.78
C PRO A 352 3.58 -29.49 10.38
N THR A 353 3.17 -30.43 11.25
CA THR A 353 3.61 -31.81 11.11
C THR A 353 3.26 -32.14 9.67
N PRO A 354 4.24 -32.48 8.81
CA PRO A 354 3.94 -32.66 7.40
C PRO A 354 2.73 -33.60 7.38
N PRO A 355 1.63 -33.23 6.68
CA PRO A 355 0.52 -34.13 6.55
C PRO A 355 1.12 -35.48 6.18
N PRO A 356 0.73 -36.57 6.86
CA PRO A 356 1.34 -37.87 6.61
C PRO A 356 1.45 -38.07 5.11
N ALA A 357 2.66 -38.41 4.64
CA ALA A 357 2.99 -38.50 3.23
C ALA A 357 1.79 -39.09 2.47
N PRO A 358 1.30 -38.43 1.41
CA PRO A 358 0.07 -38.89 0.79
C PRO A 358 0.24 -40.36 0.40
N ALA A 359 -0.66 -41.22 0.88
CA ALA A 359 -0.62 -42.64 0.56
C ALA A 359 -0.80 -42.89 -0.95
N ASP A 360 -1.25 -41.87 -1.68
CA ASP A 360 -1.47 -41.86 -3.11
C ASP A 360 -0.30 -41.19 -3.85
N PRO A 361 0.37 -41.90 -4.78
CA PRO A 361 1.36 -41.33 -5.69
C PRO A 361 0.89 -40.06 -6.44
N PHE A 362 -0.42 -39.91 -6.66
CA PHE A 362 -0.96 -38.72 -7.31
C PHE A 362 -0.88 -37.48 -6.41
N GLU A 363 -1.25 -37.59 -5.14
CA GLU A 363 -1.18 -36.51 -4.17
C GLU A 363 0.29 -36.11 -3.86
N ALA A 364 1.21 -37.09 -3.88
CA ALA A 364 2.64 -36.83 -3.79
C ALA A 364 3.19 -36.07 -5.01
N TRP A 365 2.65 -36.32 -6.20
CA TRP A 365 2.98 -35.57 -7.40
C TRP A 365 2.39 -34.16 -7.37
N VAL A 366 1.11 -33.99 -6.99
CA VAL A 366 0.47 -32.65 -6.88
C VAL A 366 1.24 -31.73 -5.94
N ALA A 367 1.72 -32.26 -4.80
CA ALA A 367 2.49 -31.49 -3.84
C ALA A 367 3.86 -31.01 -4.36
N GLY A 368 4.41 -31.67 -5.38
CA GLY A 368 5.71 -31.31 -5.99
C GLY A 368 5.62 -30.75 -7.41
N ALA A 369 4.41 -30.68 -7.99
CA ALA A 369 4.18 -30.21 -9.35
C ALA A 369 4.29 -28.68 -9.42
N SER A 370 4.93 -28.19 -10.48
CA SER A 370 4.92 -26.76 -10.79
C SER A 370 3.54 -26.29 -11.26
N ASP A 371 3.25 -24.99 -11.17
CA ASP A 371 2.00 -24.40 -11.66
C ASP A 371 1.70 -24.76 -13.12
N ARG A 372 2.75 -24.88 -13.94
CA ARG A 372 2.64 -25.32 -15.33
C ARG A 372 2.16 -26.77 -15.44
N GLU A 373 2.74 -27.68 -14.66
CA GLU A 373 2.36 -29.10 -14.67
C GLU A 373 0.93 -29.30 -14.15
N LEU A 374 0.52 -28.50 -13.15
CA LEU A 374 -0.86 -28.47 -12.66
C LEU A 374 -1.84 -27.95 -13.73
N LEU A 375 -1.48 -26.88 -14.44
CA LEU A 375 -2.30 -26.35 -15.53
C LEU A 375 -2.38 -27.31 -16.72
N GLU A 376 -1.28 -27.98 -17.07
CA GLU A 376 -1.26 -29.01 -18.11
C GLU A 376 -2.18 -30.20 -17.72
N TYR A 377 -2.12 -30.66 -16.46
CA TYR A 377 -3.02 -31.69 -15.94
C TYR A 377 -4.50 -31.27 -15.96
N ILE A 378 -4.82 -30.02 -15.57
CA ILE A 378 -6.19 -29.48 -15.64
C ILE A 378 -6.65 -29.38 -17.08
N VAL A 379 -5.80 -28.91 -18.00
CA VAL A 379 -6.10 -28.84 -19.43
C VAL A 379 -6.32 -30.23 -20.02
N GLU A 380 -5.59 -31.25 -19.57
CA GLU A 380 -5.81 -32.64 -19.97
C GLU A 380 -7.15 -33.18 -19.45
N GLN A 381 -7.57 -32.83 -18.23
CA GLN A 381 -8.90 -33.21 -17.69
C GLN A 381 -10.06 -32.50 -18.42
N LEU A 382 -9.85 -31.25 -18.84
CA LEU A 382 -10.88 -30.41 -19.46
C LEU A 382 -10.87 -30.48 -21.01
N GLY A 383 -9.79 -30.97 -21.61
CA GLY A 383 -9.59 -31.15 -23.05
C GLY A 383 -9.96 -32.55 -23.58
N PRO A 384 -9.40 -33.04 -24.70
CA PRO A 384 -9.69 -34.37 -25.22
C PRO A 384 -9.26 -35.53 -24.30
N GLY A 385 -8.58 -35.25 -23.18
CA GLY A 385 -8.04 -36.24 -22.26
C GLY A 385 -6.66 -36.76 -22.67
N ASP A 386 -5.81 -37.09 -21.70
CA ASP A 386 -4.67 -37.97 -21.93
C ASP A 386 -5.20 -39.36 -22.38
N PRO A 387 -4.73 -39.90 -23.53
CA PRO A 387 -5.18 -41.19 -24.04
C PRO A 387 -4.86 -42.38 -23.12
N SER A 388 -3.95 -42.24 -22.16
CA SER A 388 -3.55 -43.29 -21.21
C SER A 388 -4.53 -43.50 -20.04
N TRP A 389 -5.49 -42.59 -19.83
CA TRP A 389 -6.40 -42.65 -18.69
C TRP A 389 -7.62 -43.55 -18.95
N ASN A 390 -8.00 -44.34 -17.93
CA ASN A 390 -9.20 -45.18 -17.96
C ASN A 390 -10.48 -44.33 -17.92
N SER A 391 -11.35 -44.48 -18.93
CA SER A 391 -12.68 -43.83 -18.95
C SER A 391 -13.57 -44.36 -17.82
N LYS A 392 -14.19 -43.43 -17.07
CA LYS A 392 -15.16 -43.74 -16.00
C LYS A 392 -16.63 -43.45 -16.41
N GLY A 393 -16.89 -43.13 -17.67
CA GLY A 393 -18.24 -43.05 -18.25
C GLY A 393 -19.09 -41.83 -17.84
N ALA A 394 -18.50 -40.80 -17.25
CA ALA A 394 -19.21 -39.61 -16.77
C ALA A 394 -18.44 -38.29 -17.01
N THR A 395 -17.39 -38.31 -17.82
CA THR A 395 -16.55 -37.12 -18.06
C THR A 395 -17.02 -36.30 -19.26
N LEU A 396 -16.57 -35.04 -19.37
CA LEU A 396 -16.81 -34.19 -20.54
C LEU A 396 -16.28 -34.85 -21.83
N ARG A 397 -15.17 -35.60 -21.74
CA ARG A 397 -14.62 -36.46 -22.81
C ARG A 397 -15.63 -37.51 -23.27
N ASP A 398 -16.24 -38.24 -22.34
CA ASP A 398 -17.24 -39.28 -22.66
C ASP A 398 -18.47 -38.66 -23.35
N PHE A 399 -18.90 -37.47 -22.88
CA PHE A 399 -19.98 -36.72 -23.52
C PHE A 399 -19.63 -36.30 -24.94
N LEU A 400 -18.47 -35.66 -25.15
CA LEU A 400 -18.01 -35.20 -26.46
C LEU A 400 -17.83 -36.36 -27.46
N TRP A 401 -17.28 -37.50 -27.02
CA TRP A 401 -17.17 -38.70 -27.86
C TRP A 401 -18.50 -39.41 -28.10
N SER A 402 -19.46 -39.34 -27.17
CA SER A 402 -20.83 -39.82 -27.41
C SER A 402 -21.52 -39.02 -28.53
N LEU A 403 -21.24 -37.72 -28.64
CA LEU A 403 -21.77 -36.86 -29.70
C LEU A 403 -21.17 -37.21 -31.07
N GLN A 404 -19.86 -37.44 -31.13
CA GLN A 404 -19.18 -37.83 -32.37
C GLN A 404 -19.60 -39.23 -32.86
N SER A 405 -19.79 -40.18 -31.95
CA SER A 405 -20.25 -41.53 -32.28
C SER A 405 -21.71 -41.54 -32.74
N LYS A 406 -22.61 -40.76 -32.11
CA LYS A 406 -23.99 -40.54 -32.59
C LYS A 406 -24.02 -39.90 -33.99
N ALA A 407 -23.15 -38.93 -34.26
CA ALA A 407 -23.05 -38.30 -35.58
C ALA A 407 -22.59 -39.30 -36.67
N LYS A 408 -21.64 -40.20 -36.36
CA LYS A 408 -21.21 -41.28 -37.26
C LYS A 408 -22.30 -42.33 -37.50
N GLN A 409 -23.09 -42.69 -36.48
CA GLN A 409 -24.20 -43.63 -36.64
C GLN A 409 -25.34 -43.04 -37.49
N GLN A 410 -25.67 -41.76 -37.32
CA GLN A 410 -26.67 -41.08 -38.16
C GLN A 410 -26.24 -40.95 -39.62
N THR A 411 -24.96 -40.73 -39.89
CA THR A 411 -24.43 -40.69 -41.27
C THR A 411 -24.41 -42.08 -41.92
N ALA A 412 -24.06 -43.13 -41.16
CA ALA A 412 -24.13 -44.52 -41.64
C ALA A 412 -25.58 -45.01 -41.89
N ALA A 413 -26.53 -44.60 -41.05
CA ALA A 413 -27.96 -44.90 -41.23
C ALA A 413 -28.52 -44.19 -42.48
N LYS A 414 -28.15 -42.92 -42.71
CA LYS A 414 -28.52 -42.17 -43.92
C LYS A 414 -27.93 -42.77 -45.19
N SER A 415 -26.68 -43.24 -45.16
CA SER A 415 -26.05 -43.90 -46.32
C SER A 415 -26.70 -45.25 -46.63
N SER A 416 -27.06 -46.02 -45.60
CA SER A 416 -27.73 -47.31 -45.73
C SER A 416 -29.16 -47.17 -46.26
N ALA A 417 -29.94 -46.19 -45.77
CA ALA A 417 -31.27 -45.87 -46.28
C ALA A 417 -31.23 -45.42 -47.75
N LYS A 418 -30.24 -44.59 -48.13
CA LYS A 418 -30.04 -44.16 -49.53
C LYS A 418 -29.66 -45.32 -50.45
N ARG A 419 -28.95 -46.33 -49.93
CA ARG A 419 -28.58 -47.55 -50.66
C ARG A 419 -29.75 -48.54 -50.80
N ALA A 420 -30.66 -48.58 -49.83
CA ALA A 420 -31.88 -49.38 -49.88
C ALA A 420 -32.90 -48.82 -50.88
N ALA A 421 -33.12 -47.49 -50.88
CA ALA A 421 -34.03 -46.83 -51.83
C ALA A 421 -33.60 -46.99 -53.31
N ARG A 422 -32.29 -47.11 -53.56
CA ARG A 422 -31.72 -47.32 -54.89
C ARG A 422 -31.79 -48.77 -55.40
N LYS A 423 -32.22 -49.71 -54.56
CA LYS A 423 -32.49 -51.12 -54.91
C LYS A 423 -33.97 -51.42 -55.12
N SER A 424 -34.86 -50.48 -54.76
CA SER A 424 -36.32 -50.60 -54.89
C SER A 424 -36.90 -49.67 -55.96
N SER A 425 -36.05 -49.13 -56.83
CA SER A 425 -36.36 -48.38 -58.06
C SER A 425 -35.59 -49.04 -59.20
#